data_AF-A0A7G5ZRA5-F1
#
_entry.id   AF-A0A7G5ZRA5-F1
#
_cell.length_a   1.000
_cell.length_b   1.000
_cell.length_c   1.000
_cell.angle_alpha   90.00
_cell.angle_beta   90.00
_cell.angle_gamma   90.00
#
_symmetry.space_group_name_H-M   'P 1'
#
loop_
_entity.id
_entity.type
_entity.pdbx_description
1 polymer ?
#
loop_
_entity_poly.entity_id
_entity_poly.type
_entity_poly.pdbx_seq_one_letter_code
_entity_poly.pdbx_strand_id
1 'polypeptide(L)'
;MSIIGDAFNAWRECRAEYDDTLYAQYEAAEEATNGAMLNARGREKGVDPFSLFMGNETRALAYASEELVEHWAAHPRITFAKFEKQWQAQREAELIEDAA
;
A
#
# COMPACT_ATOMS: atom_id res chain seq x y z
N MET A 1 -27.64 -14.42 -6.39
CA MET A 1 -26.34 -14.19 -5.74
C MET A 1 -26.04 -15.36 -4.81
N SER A 2 -24.78 -15.77 -4.71
CA SER A 2 -24.33 -16.83 -3.80
C SER A 2 -23.37 -16.17 -2.83
N ILE A 3 -23.47 -16.49 -1.53
CA ILE A 3 -22.60 -15.95 -0.47
C ILE A 3 -21.11 -16.06 -0.85
N ILE A 4 -20.74 -17.17 -1.50
CA ILE A 4 -19.36 -17.38 -1.96
C ILE A 4 -19.00 -16.40 -3.09
N GLY A 5 -19.91 -16.18 -4.04
CA GLY A 5 -19.69 -15.24 -5.14
C GLY A 5 -19.57 -13.80 -4.65
N ASP A 6 -20.39 -13.43 -3.67
CA ASP A 6 -20.37 -12.08 -3.08
C ASP A 6 -19.07 -11.84 -2.31
N ALA A 7 -18.57 -12.85 -1.58
CA ALA A 7 -17.27 -12.80 -0.93
C ALA A 7 -16.11 -12.60 -1.93
N PHE A 8 -16.13 -13.28 -3.08
CA PHE A 8 -15.13 -13.06 -4.13
C PHE A 8 -15.23 -11.68 -4.78
N ASN A 9 -16.44 -11.13 -4.93
CA ASN A 9 -16.62 -9.77 -5.44
C ASN A 9 -16.03 -8.74 -4.47
N ALA A 10 -16.36 -8.85 -3.18
CA ALA A 10 -15.83 -7.99 -2.13
C ALA A 10 -14.30 -8.05 -2.06
N TRP A 11 -13.70 -9.23 -2.17
CA TRP A 11 -12.25 -9.38 -2.21
C TRP A 11 -11.62 -8.68 -3.43
N ARG A 12 -12.25 -8.79 -4.62
CA ARG A 12 -11.77 -8.10 -5.83
C ARG A 12 -11.87 -6.58 -5.71
N GLU A 13 -12.94 -6.07 -5.12
CA GLU A 13 -13.12 -4.64 -4.83
C GLU A 13 -12.06 -4.14 -3.86
N CYS A 14 -11.88 -4.81 -2.72
CA CYS A 14 -10.82 -4.50 -1.76
C CYS A 14 -9.43 -4.51 -2.41
N ARG A 15 -9.20 -5.43 -3.37
CA ARG A 15 -7.91 -5.49 -4.08
C ARG A 15 -7.71 -4.32 -5.03
N ALA A 16 -8.73 -3.93 -5.77
CA ALA A 16 -8.67 -2.78 -6.68
C ALA A 16 -8.41 -1.48 -5.92
N GLU A 17 -9.13 -1.24 -4.81
CA GLU A 17 -8.92 -0.05 -3.99
C GLU A 17 -7.54 -0.02 -3.30
N TYR A 18 -6.99 -1.19 -2.97
CA TYR A 18 -5.62 -1.27 -2.47
C TYR A 18 -4.60 -0.88 -3.54
N ASP A 19 -4.81 -1.29 -4.79
CA ASP A 19 -3.91 -0.92 -5.88
C ASP A 19 -3.89 0.61 -6.06
N ASP A 20 -5.05 1.29 -6.00
CA ASP A 20 -5.14 2.75 -6.01
C ASP A 20 -4.39 3.40 -4.82
N THR A 21 -4.54 2.83 -3.62
CA THR A 21 -3.85 3.28 -2.40
C THR A 21 -2.33 3.11 -2.50
N LEU A 22 -1.89 2.04 -3.18
CA LEU A 22 -0.47 1.76 -3.41
C LEU A 22 0.13 2.76 -4.40
N TYR A 23 -0.58 3.05 -5.49
CA TYR A 23 -0.16 4.06 -6.47
C TYR A 23 -0.09 5.45 -5.85
N ALA A 24 -1.08 5.86 -5.05
CA ALA A 24 -1.06 7.15 -4.38
C ALA A 24 0.14 7.30 -3.41
N GLN A 25 0.48 6.26 -2.65
CA GLN A 25 1.67 6.25 -1.81
C GLN A 25 2.97 6.36 -2.62
N TYR A 26 3.03 5.69 -3.76
CA TYR A 26 4.18 5.75 -4.65
C TYR A 26 4.37 7.15 -5.22
N GLU A 27 3.32 7.77 -5.76
CA GLU A 27 3.38 9.11 -6.36
C GLU A 27 3.81 10.16 -5.33
N ALA A 28 3.23 10.12 -4.12
CA ALA A 28 3.61 11.04 -3.04
C ALA A 28 5.08 10.89 -2.61
N ALA A 29 5.59 9.65 -2.60
CA ALA A 29 6.97 9.38 -2.28
C ALA A 29 7.92 9.74 -3.44
N GLU A 30 7.52 9.54 -4.68
CA GLU A 30 8.27 9.95 -5.87
C GLU A 30 8.45 11.48 -5.88
N GLU A 31 7.38 12.23 -5.62
CA GLU A 31 7.43 13.68 -5.47
C GLU A 31 8.34 14.11 -4.31
N ALA A 32 8.18 13.51 -3.14
CA ALA A 32 8.94 13.86 -1.94
C ALA A 32 10.45 13.59 -2.08
N THR A 33 10.84 12.60 -2.89
CA THR A 33 12.24 12.20 -3.11
C THR A 33 12.81 12.71 -4.44
N ASN A 34 12.05 13.50 -5.21
CA ASN A 34 12.41 13.88 -6.58
C ASN A 34 12.81 12.67 -7.46
N GLY A 35 12.15 11.52 -7.25
CA GLY A 35 12.44 10.25 -7.91
C GLY A 35 13.66 9.48 -7.36
N ALA A 36 14.40 9.99 -6.38
CA ALA A 36 15.59 9.35 -5.80
C ALA A 36 15.25 8.31 -4.72
N MET A 37 14.38 7.34 -5.05
CA MET A 37 13.81 6.39 -4.08
C MET A 37 14.73 5.23 -3.63
N LEU A 38 15.81 4.96 -4.37
CA LEU A 38 16.70 3.82 -4.11
C LEU A 38 18.04 4.27 -3.53
N ASN A 39 18.59 3.49 -2.60
CA ASN A 39 20.00 3.62 -2.22
C ASN A 39 20.93 2.98 -3.27
N ALA A 40 22.24 3.12 -3.08
CA ALA A 40 23.24 2.59 -4.01
C ALA A 40 23.09 1.07 -4.27
N ARG A 41 22.82 0.29 -3.22
CA ARG A 41 22.63 -1.17 -3.31
C ARG A 41 21.35 -1.52 -4.09
N GLY A 42 20.27 -0.77 -3.90
CA GLY A 42 19.01 -0.93 -4.63
C GLY A 42 19.20 -0.67 -6.13
N ARG A 43 19.91 0.42 -6.47
CA ARG A 43 20.24 0.77 -7.86
C ARG A 43 21.15 -0.28 -8.51
N GLU A 44 22.21 -0.71 -7.83
CA GLU A 44 23.14 -1.74 -8.33
C GLU A 44 22.42 -3.06 -8.65
N LYS A 45 21.41 -3.41 -7.85
CA LYS A 45 20.61 -4.62 -8.04
C LYS A 45 19.47 -4.47 -9.05
N GLY A 46 19.26 -3.28 -9.62
CA GLY A 46 18.13 -3.03 -10.52
C GLY A 46 16.77 -3.24 -9.84
N VAL A 47 16.66 -2.90 -8.55
CA VAL A 47 15.38 -2.99 -7.84
C VAL A 47 14.41 -2.00 -8.44
N ASP A 48 13.20 -2.45 -8.76
CA ASP A 48 12.09 -1.55 -9.09
C ASP A 48 11.65 -0.78 -7.82
N PRO A 49 11.69 0.57 -7.80
CA PRO A 49 11.25 1.36 -6.66
C PRO A 49 9.82 1.07 -6.21
N PHE A 50 8.90 0.83 -7.16
CA PHE A 50 7.51 0.52 -6.84
C PHE A 50 7.40 -0.76 -5.99
N SER A 51 8.30 -1.71 -6.22
CA SER A 51 8.38 -2.94 -5.42
C SER A 51 8.75 -2.76 -3.95
N LEU A 52 9.18 -1.57 -3.50
CA LEU A 52 9.48 -1.29 -2.08
C LEU A 52 8.22 -0.97 -1.26
N PHE A 53 7.16 -0.51 -1.92
CA PHE A 53 5.84 -0.30 -1.32
C PHE A 53 5.09 -1.62 -1.13
N MET A 54 5.59 -2.69 -1.76
CA MET A 54 5.08 -4.04 -1.64
C MET A 54 5.97 -4.89 -0.71
N GLY A 55 5.35 -5.87 -0.06
CA GLY A 55 6.08 -6.92 0.68
C GLY A 55 6.66 -6.49 2.03
N ASN A 56 7.74 -7.15 2.44
CA ASN A 56 8.28 -7.04 3.79
C ASN A 56 9.11 -5.77 4.03
N GLU A 57 8.99 -5.23 5.24
CA GLU A 57 9.68 -4.00 5.66
C GLU A 57 11.19 -4.12 5.62
N THR A 58 11.74 -5.25 6.06
CA THR A 58 13.19 -5.48 6.05
C THR A 58 13.78 -5.34 4.65
N ARG A 59 13.09 -5.80 3.60
CA ARG A 59 13.56 -5.64 2.21
C ARG A 59 13.43 -4.19 1.76
N ALA A 60 12.30 -3.54 2.08
CA ALA A 60 12.07 -2.15 1.71
C ALA A 60 13.19 -1.25 2.26
N LEU A 61 13.47 -1.34 3.56
CA LEU A 61 14.52 -0.56 4.23
C LEU A 61 15.93 -0.90 3.74
N ALA A 62 16.18 -2.14 3.31
CA ALA A 62 17.49 -2.53 2.78
C ALA A 62 17.86 -1.84 1.45
N TYR A 63 16.87 -1.36 0.69
CA TYR A 63 17.05 -0.80 -0.65
C TYR A 63 16.54 0.62 -0.84
N ALA A 64 15.73 1.13 0.10
CA ALA A 64 15.26 2.52 0.11
C ALA A 64 16.42 3.51 0.28
N SER A 65 16.29 4.68 -0.35
CA SER A 65 17.12 5.85 -0.06
C SER A 65 16.83 6.40 1.33
N GLU A 66 17.72 7.25 1.83
CA GLU A 66 17.52 7.96 3.11
C GLU A 66 16.26 8.82 3.08
N GLU A 67 16.05 9.60 2.00
CA GLU A 67 14.86 10.43 1.80
C GLU A 67 13.56 9.61 1.80
N LEU A 68 13.55 8.41 1.19
CA LEU A 68 12.38 7.54 1.21
C LEU A 68 12.10 6.98 2.61
N VAL A 69 13.14 6.66 3.37
CA VAL A 69 13.01 6.23 4.78
C VAL A 69 12.47 7.38 5.64
N GLU A 70 12.95 8.60 5.44
CA GLU A 70 12.42 9.81 6.11
C GLU A 70 10.95 10.05 5.75
N HIS A 71 10.60 9.94 4.47
CA HIS A 71 9.22 10.05 4.01
C HIS A 71 8.31 9.03 4.71
N TRP A 72 8.74 7.77 4.81
CA TRP A 72 7.97 6.72 5.50
C TRP A 72 7.85 6.91 7.01
N ALA A 73 8.72 7.70 7.64
CA ALA A 73 8.56 8.04 9.05
C ALA A 73 7.32 8.92 9.28
N ALA A 74 7.01 9.82 8.34
CA ALA A 74 5.83 10.69 8.38
C ALA A 74 4.61 10.08 7.66
N HIS A 75 4.84 9.27 6.63
CA HIS A 75 3.82 8.63 5.79
C HIS A 75 4.05 7.11 5.75
N PRO A 76 3.70 6.38 6.82
CA PRO A 76 4.01 4.96 6.91
C PRO A 76 3.37 4.17 5.78
N ARG A 77 4.14 3.23 5.22
CA ARG A 77 3.62 2.28 4.22
C ARG A 77 2.38 1.55 4.75
N ILE A 78 1.39 1.39 3.89
CA ILE A 78 0.19 0.59 4.18
C ILE A 78 0.32 -0.76 3.49
N THR A 79 0.41 -1.84 4.28
CA THR A 79 0.38 -3.20 3.75
C THR A 79 -1.05 -3.61 3.38
N PHE A 80 -1.20 -4.55 2.44
CA PHE A 80 -2.51 -5.11 2.08
C PHE A 80 -3.29 -5.60 3.31
N ALA A 81 -2.64 -6.31 4.24
CA ALA A 81 -3.31 -6.81 5.45
C ALA A 81 -3.85 -5.68 6.35
N LYS A 82 -3.12 -4.55 6.45
CA LYS A 82 -3.59 -3.39 7.21
C LYS A 82 -4.74 -2.69 6.48
N PHE A 83 -4.61 -2.53 5.17
CA PHE A 83 -5.64 -1.94 4.31
C PHE A 83 -6.94 -2.75 4.34
N GLU A 84 -6.87 -4.07 4.12
CA GLU A 84 -8.03 -4.97 4.11
C GLU A 84 -8.81 -4.88 5.43
N LYS A 85 -8.11 -4.81 6.57
CA LYS A 85 -8.76 -4.64 7.87
C LYS A 85 -9.49 -3.30 8.00
N GLN A 86 -8.89 -2.21 7.50
CA GLN A 86 -9.52 -0.88 7.51
C GLN A 86 -10.73 -0.85 6.58
N TRP A 87 -10.60 -1.41 5.37
CA TRP A 87 -11.64 -1.53 4.37
C TRP A 87 -12.86 -2.31 4.89
N GLN A 88 -12.61 -3.45 5.57
CA GLN A 88 -13.67 -4.23 6.21
C GLN A 88 -14.40 -3.44 7.31
N ALA A 89 -13.64 -2.75 8.18
CA ALA A 89 -14.22 -1.97 9.27
C ALA A 89 -15.08 -0.80 8.76
N GLN A 90 -14.65 -0.15 7.68
CA GLN A 90 -15.43 0.93 7.05
C GLN A 90 -16.75 0.41 6.50
N ARG A 91 -16.74 -0.71 5.76
CA ARG A 91 -17.97 -1.31 5.24
C ARG A 91 -18.91 -1.81 6.32
N GLU A 92 -18.37 -2.38 7.40
CA GLU A 92 -19.19 -2.76 8.56
C GLU A 92 -19.88 -1.54 9.18
N ALA A 93 -19.18 -0.41 9.30
CA ALA A 93 -19.76 0.83 9.79
C ALA A 93 -20.86 1.38 8.86
N GLU A 94 -20.64 1.39 7.55
CA GLU A 94 -21.64 1.81 6.54
C GLU A 94 -22.91 0.95 6.63
N LEU A 95 -22.77 -0.37 6.76
CA LEU A 95 -23.91 -1.28 6.94
C LEU A 95 -24.69 -1.04 8.24
N ILE A 96 -23.99 -0.67 9.33
CA ILE A 96 -24.63 -0.35 10.61
C ILE A 96 -25.39 0.99 10.51
N GLU A 97 -24.82 1.99 9.83
CA GLU A 97 -25.46 3.29 9.61
C GLU A 97 -26.71 3.16 8.75
N ASP A 98 -26.66 2.40 7.65
CA ASP A 98 -27.81 2.15 6.77
C ASP A 98 -28.95 1.37 7.46
N ALA A 99 -28.65 0.64 8.53
CA ALA A 99 -29.62 -0.15 9.30
C ALA A 99 -30.26 0.61 10.48
N ALA A 100 -29.76 1.79 10.83
CA ALA A 100 -30.20 2.61 11.97
C ALA A 100 -31.30 3.62 11.58
#